data_AF-A0A2M7Z9E5-F1
#
_entry.id   AF-A0A2M7Z9E5-F1
#
_cell.length_a   1.000
_cell.length_b   1.000
_cell.length_c   1.000
_cell.angle_alpha   90.00
_cell.angle_beta   90.00
_cell.angle_gamma   90.00
#
_symmetry.space_group_name_H-M   'P 1'
#
loop_
_entity.id
_entity.type
_entity.pdbx_description
1 polymer ?
#
loop_
_entity_poly.entity_id
_entity_poly.type
_entity_poly.pdbx_seq_one_letter_code
_entity_poly.pdbx_strand_id
1 'polypeptide(L)'
;MQSEALEKRFKSSIIFDDSKSEHSISAELVMAALWHDVGKPYTIKTPAMDGTDRLRFNNHDAESAKLAQENFEKLRLSAAPEFDFDPERAVWLIAKHHLFDTKKLEEMKNSTVEKYFFGEGYVGEDLLKLGFADMSASIRADTGEPDLENFDIMVARINELKQLGKDRKLPEPLLNGNEVMEILKMKPGAKVGEILGNLR
;
A
#
# COMPACT_ATOMS: atom_id res chain seq x y z
N MET A 1 -19.61 -2.24 12.42
CA MET A 1 -20.50 -1.60 11.44
C MET A 1 -19.88 -1.82 10.07
N GLN A 2 -20.31 -2.86 9.35
CA GLN A 2 -19.81 -3.14 7.99
C GLN A 2 -20.53 -2.18 7.02
N SER A 3 -19.78 -1.47 6.19
CA SER A 3 -20.34 -0.59 5.17
C SER A 3 -20.83 -1.44 4.01
N GLU A 4 -22.15 -1.46 3.73
CA GLU A 4 -22.73 -2.20 2.60
C GLU A 4 -22.10 -1.82 1.25
N ALA A 5 -21.66 -0.56 1.10
CA ALA A 5 -21.00 -0.06 -0.10
C ALA A 5 -19.60 -0.65 -0.28
N LEU A 6 -18.82 -0.75 0.81
CA LEU A 6 -17.53 -1.41 0.83
C LEU A 6 -17.75 -2.90 0.53
N GLU A 7 -18.66 -3.54 1.24
CA GLU A 7 -18.89 -4.97 1.14
C GLU A 7 -19.32 -5.38 -0.27
N LYS A 8 -20.29 -4.67 -0.88
CA LYS A 8 -20.79 -5.00 -2.22
C LYS A 8 -19.72 -4.87 -3.30
N ARG A 9 -18.89 -3.82 -3.22
CA ARG A 9 -17.88 -3.51 -4.26
C ARG A 9 -16.55 -4.22 -4.02
N PHE A 10 -16.26 -4.61 -2.78
CA PHE A 10 -15.05 -5.34 -2.43
C PHE A 10 -15.24 -6.86 -2.58
N LYS A 11 -16.41 -7.41 -2.17
CA LYS A 11 -16.77 -8.83 -2.39
C LYS A 11 -16.94 -9.19 -3.86
N SER A 12 -17.44 -8.26 -4.69
CA SER A 12 -17.55 -8.49 -6.14
C SER A 12 -16.20 -8.49 -6.85
N SER A 13 -15.19 -7.90 -6.22
CA SER A 13 -14.00 -7.41 -6.93
C SER A 13 -12.72 -8.08 -6.47
N ILE A 14 -12.65 -8.63 -5.26
CA ILE A 14 -11.43 -9.26 -4.79
C ILE A 14 -11.76 -10.59 -4.13
N ILE A 15 -11.25 -11.66 -4.74
CA ILE A 15 -11.31 -12.99 -4.16
C ILE A 15 -10.17 -13.05 -3.13
N PHE A 16 -10.34 -12.54 -1.92
CA PHE A 16 -9.60 -13.12 -0.79
C PHE A 16 -10.36 -14.37 -0.32
N ASP A 17 -9.70 -15.28 0.38
CA ASP A 17 -10.30 -16.56 0.75
C ASP A 17 -11.48 -16.35 1.72
N ASP A 18 -12.71 -16.57 1.23
CA ASP A 18 -13.96 -16.48 2.01
C ASP A 18 -13.93 -17.34 3.28
N SER A 19 -13.05 -18.34 3.36
CA SER A 19 -12.95 -19.24 4.52
C SER A 19 -12.12 -18.70 5.69
N LYS A 20 -11.39 -17.57 5.52
CA LYS A 20 -10.46 -17.04 6.54
C LYS A 20 -10.65 -15.58 6.93
N SER A 21 -11.35 -14.75 6.16
CA SER A 21 -11.60 -13.36 6.54
C SER A 21 -13.09 -13.10 6.76
N GLU A 22 -13.50 -13.07 8.02
CA GLU A 22 -14.48 -12.03 8.37
C GLU A 22 -13.88 -10.73 7.83
N HIS A 23 -14.58 -10.05 6.92
CA HIS A 23 -14.18 -8.75 6.36
C HIS A 23 -14.28 -7.65 7.44
N SER A 24 -13.81 -7.98 8.65
CA SER A 24 -13.75 -7.13 9.81
C SER A 24 -12.77 -6.00 9.51
N ILE A 25 -13.16 -4.82 9.97
CA ILE A 25 -12.32 -3.65 9.95
C ILE A 25 -11.37 -3.82 11.14
N SER A 26 -10.09 -4.04 10.84
CA SER A 26 -9.05 -4.22 11.85
C SER A 26 -8.72 -2.89 12.55
N ALA A 27 -8.22 -2.94 13.79
CA ALA A 27 -7.78 -1.75 14.50
C ALA A 27 -6.62 -1.06 13.75
N GLU A 28 -5.75 -1.85 13.12
CA GLU A 28 -4.64 -1.39 12.30
C GLU A 28 -5.12 -0.60 11.07
N LEU A 29 -6.17 -1.08 10.40
CA LEU A 29 -6.77 -0.36 9.27
C LEU A 29 -7.36 0.98 9.71
N VAL A 30 -8.07 1.02 10.85
CA VAL A 30 -8.63 2.27 11.39
C VAL A 30 -7.52 3.26 11.74
N MET A 31 -6.48 2.78 12.43
CA MET A 31 -5.33 3.62 12.80
C MET A 31 -4.59 4.07 11.55
N ALA A 32 -4.42 3.21 10.54
CA ALA A 32 -3.80 3.60 9.28
C ALA A 32 -4.61 4.68 8.56
N ALA A 33 -5.94 4.55 8.47
CA ALA A 33 -6.80 5.56 7.88
C ALA A 33 -6.71 6.92 8.61
N LEU A 34 -6.62 6.90 9.95
CA LEU A 34 -6.48 8.12 10.74
C LEU A 34 -5.11 8.81 10.56
N TRP A 35 -4.05 8.03 10.34
CA TRP A 35 -2.67 8.52 10.34
C TRP A 35 -2.03 8.65 8.95
N HIS A 36 -2.67 8.17 7.87
CA HIS A 36 -2.05 8.02 6.55
C HIS A 36 -1.38 9.32 6.04
N ASP A 37 -1.99 10.47 6.32
CA ASP A 37 -1.60 11.78 5.80
C ASP A 37 -0.98 12.74 6.83
N VAL A 38 -0.72 12.29 8.06
CA VAL A 38 -0.24 13.17 9.15
C VAL A 38 1.11 13.83 8.84
N GLY A 39 1.90 13.25 7.93
CA GLY A 39 3.19 13.76 7.45
C GLY A 39 3.08 14.94 6.46
N LYS A 40 1.90 15.25 5.90
CA LYS A 40 1.74 16.33 4.90
C LYS A 40 2.25 17.69 5.40
N PRO A 41 1.89 18.18 6.60
CA PRO A 41 2.37 19.47 7.08
C PRO A 41 3.88 19.56 7.23
N TYR A 42 4.56 18.44 7.52
CA TYR A 42 6.00 18.37 7.73
C TYR A 42 6.81 18.29 6.42
N THR A 43 6.14 17.94 5.32
CA THR A 43 6.76 17.73 3.99
C THR A 43 6.24 18.72 2.95
N ILE A 44 5.44 19.71 3.37
CA ILE A 44 4.87 20.72 2.50
C ILE A 44 5.99 21.54 1.83
N LYS A 45 5.89 21.66 0.51
CA LYS A 45 6.65 22.65 -0.27
C LYS A 45 5.70 23.54 -1.04
N THR A 46 6.01 24.83 -1.08
CA THR A 46 5.14 25.85 -1.67
C THR A 46 5.82 26.59 -2.82
N PRO A 47 5.06 27.11 -3.80
CA PRO A 47 5.64 27.94 -4.85
C PRO A 47 6.41 29.16 -4.32
N ALA A 48 5.90 29.80 -3.27
CA ALA A 48 6.48 31.01 -2.70
C ALA A 48 7.79 30.77 -1.95
N MET A 49 7.92 29.64 -1.24
CA MET A 49 9.10 29.34 -0.43
C MET A 49 10.11 28.46 -1.15
N ASP A 50 9.65 27.54 -2.00
CA ASP A 50 10.47 26.47 -2.58
C ASP A 50 10.55 26.52 -4.11
N GLY A 51 9.84 27.44 -4.77
CA GLY A 51 9.84 27.58 -6.23
C GLY A 51 9.18 26.42 -6.97
N THR A 52 8.31 25.64 -6.31
CA THR A 52 7.53 24.57 -6.95
C THR A 52 6.39 25.15 -7.81
N ASP A 53 5.91 24.39 -8.78
CA ASP A 53 4.78 24.77 -9.66
C ASP A 53 3.42 24.81 -8.93
N ARG A 54 3.28 23.98 -7.89
CA ARG A 54 2.10 23.88 -7.03
C ARG A 54 2.52 23.30 -5.67
N LEU A 55 1.58 23.17 -4.73
CA LEU A 55 1.85 22.49 -3.46
C LEU A 55 2.36 21.06 -3.70
N ARG A 56 3.37 20.65 -2.94
CA ARG A 56 3.97 19.31 -2.97
C ARG A 56 4.06 18.78 -1.55
N PHE A 57 3.80 17.48 -1.41
CA PHE A 57 3.93 16.73 -0.16
C PHE A 57 4.78 15.49 -0.44
N ASN A 58 5.97 15.68 -1.00
CA ASN A 58 6.78 14.55 -1.44
C ASN A 58 7.22 13.73 -0.22
N ASN A 59 7.10 12.40 -0.30
CA ASN A 59 7.53 11.46 0.74
C ASN A 59 6.77 11.60 2.08
N HIS A 60 5.55 12.16 2.05
CA HIS A 60 4.76 12.35 3.26
C HIS A 60 4.23 11.02 3.83
N ASP A 61 4.04 10.00 3.01
CA ASP A 61 3.70 8.63 3.41
C ASP A 61 4.76 8.04 4.35
N ALA A 62 6.03 8.21 4.03
CA ALA A 62 7.13 7.78 4.89
C ALA A 62 7.22 8.60 6.19
N GLU A 63 7.00 9.92 6.11
CA GLU A 63 6.98 10.76 7.32
C GLU A 63 5.76 10.44 8.21
N SER A 64 4.59 10.19 7.64
CA SER A 64 3.40 9.73 8.35
C SER A 64 3.67 8.42 9.08
N ALA A 65 4.31 7.46 8.42
CA ALA A 65 4.64 6.16 9.00
C ALA A 65 5.59 6.29 10.18
N LYS A 66 6.62 7.12 10.05
CA LYS A 66 7.57 7.44 11.12
C LYS A 66 6.87 8.09 12.32
N LEU A 67 6.03 9.10 12.07
CA LEU A 67 5.26 9.77 13.13
C LEU A 67 4.30 8.81 13.82
N ALA A 68 3.65 7.93 13.08
CA ALA A 68 2.77 6.90 13.64
C ALA A 68 3.55 5.93 14.52
N GLN A 69 4.69 5.42 14.06
CA GLN A 69 5.56 4.53 14.85
C GLN A 69 5.96 5.16 16.19
N GLU A 70 6.50 6.38 16.16
CA GLU A 70 6.93 7.10 17.37
C GLU A 70 5.78 7.32 18.36
N ASN A 71 4.55 7.53 17.87
CA ASN A 71 3.38 7.76 18.72
C ASN A 71 2.77 6.46 19.24
N PHE A 72 2.72 5.40 18.44
CA PHE A 72 2.22 4.09 18.89
C PHE A 72 3.10 3.50 20.00
N GLU A 73 4.42 3.71 19.91
CA GLU A 73 5.37 3.36 20.98
C GLU A 73 5.09 4.14 22.29
N LYS A 74 4.88 5.46 22.20
CA LYS A 74 4.55 6.31 23.36
C LYS A 74 3.22 5.91 24.01
N LEU A 75 2.23 5.57 23.20
CA LEU A 75 0.92 5.11 23.65
C LEU A 75 0.93 3.67 24.16
N ARG A 76 2.01 2.91 23.94
CA ARG A 76 2.18 1.51 24.34
C ARG A 76 1.05 0.61 23.83
N LEU A 77 0.60 0.86 22.59
CA LEU A 77 -0.57 0.17 22.03
C LEU A 77 -0.36 -1.35 21.89
N SER A 78 0.88 -1.81 21.72
CA SER A 78 1.23 -3.23 21.71
C SER A 78 1.32 -3.89 23.09
N ALA A 79 1.29 -3.11 24.18
CA ALA A 79 1.49 -3.61 25.54
C ALA A 79 0.17 -3.80 26.31
N ALA A 80 -0.97 -3.50 25.70
CA ALA A 80 -2.28 -3.64 26.31
C ALA A 80 -2.85 -5.04 25.96
N PRO A 81 -2.82 -6.02 26.88
CA PRO A 81 -3.25 -7.39 26.59
C PRO A 81 -4.74 -7.54 26.26
N GLU A 82 -5.53 -6.48 26.49
CA GLU A 82 -6.96 -6.39 26.20
C GLU A 82 -7.25 -6.02 24.73
N PHE A 83 -6.24 -5.51 24.01
CA PHE A 83 -6.37 -5.06 22.63
C PHE A 83 -5.37 -5.80 21.75
N ASP A 84 -5.88 -6.56 20.78
CA ASP A 84 -5.07 -7.11 19.71
C ASP A 84 -4.78 -5.98 18.72
N PHE A 85 -3.61 -5.36 18.86
CA PHE A 85 -3.13 -4.30 17.98
C PHE A 85 -1.68 -4.55 17.61
N ASP A 86 -1.42 -4.61 16.30
CA ASP A 86 -0.10 -4.71 15.69
C ASP A 86 0.33 -3.33 15.12
N PRO A 87 1.20 -2.59 15.84
CA PRO A 87 1.69 -1.31 15.36
C PRO A 87 2.48 -1.41 14.06
N GLU A 88 3.21 -2.51 13.83
CA GLU A 88 4.04 -2.67 12.64
C GLU A 88 3.18 -2.80 11.39
N ARG A 89 2.07 -3.54 11.48
CA ARG A 89 1.07 -3.63 10.42
C ARG A 89 0.41 -2.28 10.13
N ALA A 90 0.02 -1.52 11.15
CA ALA A 90 -0.56 -0.18 10.96
C ALA A 90 0.44 0.78 10.30
N VAL A 91 1.70 0.79 10.75
CA VAL A 91 2.78 1.60 10.18
C VAL A 91 3.08 1.19 8.74
N TRP A 92 3.05 -0.11 8.43
CA TRP A 92 3.23 -0.61 7.07
C TRP A 92 2.12 -0.14 6.12
N LEU A 93 0.85 -0.18 6.55
CA LEU A 93 -0.29 0.32 5.78
C LEU A 93 -0.12 1.81 5.47
N ILE A 94 0.24 2.61 6.49
CA ILE A 94 0.53 4.05 6.34
C ILE A 94 1.68 4.27 5.36
N ALA A 95 2.77 3.50 5.45
CA ALA A 95 3.92 3.65 4.56
C ALA A 95 3.66 3.21 3.11
N LYS A 96 2.50 2.61 2.81
CA LYS A 96 2.19 2.01 1.50
C LYS A 96 0.89 2.50 0.87
N HIS A 97 0.11 3.32 1.57
CA HIS A 97 -1.19 3.80 1.09
C HIS A 97 -1.10 4.55 -0.26
N HIS A 98 0.04 5.17 -0.57
CA HIS A 98 0.33 5.80 -1.86
C HIS A 98 0.48 4.87 -3.07
N LEU A 99 0.41 3.55 -2.89
CA LEU A 99 0.54 2.60 -4.00
C LEU A 99 -0.49 2.85 -5.12
N PHE A 100 -1.64 3.44 -4.76
CA PHE A 100 -2.74 3.77 -5.68
C PHE A 100 -2.58 5.13 -6.39
N ASP A 101 -1.62 5.95 -5.97
CA ASP A 101 -1.48 7.34 -6.41
C ASP A 101 -0.55 7.49 -7.64
N THR A 102 -0.12 6.37 -8.22
CA THR A 102 0.84 6.39 -9.32
C THR A 102 0.14 6.60 -10.67
N LYS A 103 0.61 7.59 -11.44
CA LYS A 103 0.11 7.90 -12.80
C LYS A 103 0.28 6.76 -13.82
N LYS A 104 0.97 5.68 -13.45
CA LYS A 104 1.39 4.56 -14.30
C LYS A 104 1.16 3.24 -13.57
N LEU A 105 -0.01 3.12 -12.94
CA LEU A 105 -0.43 1.92 -12.23
C LEU A 105 -0.42 0.68 -13.12
N GLU A 106 -0.74 0.85 -14.40
CA GLU A 106 -0.65 -0.19 -15.44
C GLU A 106 0.80 -0.65 -15.70
N GLU A 107 1.78 0.24 -15.53
CA GLU A 107 3.21 -0.05 -15.71
C GLU A 107 3.88 -0.59 -14.44
N MET A 108 3.15 -0.67 -13.31
CA MET A 108 3.68 -1.29 -12.10
C MET A 108 4.14 -2.71 -12.40
N LYS A 109 5.25 -3.18 -11.83
CA LYS A 109 5.73 -4.53 -12.08
C LYS A 109 4.85 -5.54 -11.36
N ASN A 110 4.56 -6.69 -12.00
CA ASN A 110 3.83 -7.80 -11.37
C ASN A 110 4.46 -8.21 -10.04
N SER A 111 5.80 -8.25 -9.98
CA SER A 111 6.57 -8.51 -8.76
C SER A 111 6.28 -7.57 -7.59
N THR A 112 5.85 -6.33 -7.87
CA THR A 112 5.48 -5.35 -6.85
C THR A 112 4.08 -5.62 -6.31
N VAL A 113 3.13 -5.94 -7.20
CA VAL A 113 1.77 -6.34 -6.81
C VAL A 113 1.83 -7.65 -6.00
N GLU A 114 2.59 -8.64 -6.46
CA GLU A 114 2.85 -9.89 -5.74
C GLU A 114 3.42 -9.65 -4.33
N LYS A 115 4.46 -8.81 -4.24
CA LYS A 115 5.10 -8.49 -2.96
C LYS A 115 4.13 -7.94 -1.92
N TYR A 116 3.20 -7.06 -2.33
CA TYR A 116 2.33 -6.36 -1.38
C TYR A 116 0.97 -7.03 -1.18
N PHE A 117 0.47 -7.81 -2.15
CA PHE A 117 -0.86 -8.41 -2.07
C PHE A 117 -0.86 -9.94 -1.89
N PHE A 118 0.28 -10.60 -2.10
CA PHE A 118 0.39 -12.06 -2.01
C PHE A 118 1.53 -12.52 -1.06
N GLY A 119 2.23 -11.59 -0.42
CA GLY A 119 3.28 -11.93 0.55
C GLY A 119 2.73 -12.48 1.86
N GLU A 120 3.52 -13.30 2.56
CA GLU A 120 3.13 -13.97 3.81
C GLU A 120 3.07 -13.03 5.04
N GLY A 121 3.63 -11.82 4.94
CA GLY A 121 3.87 -10.93 6.08
C GLY A 121 2.82 -9.86 6.35
N TYR A 122 2.04 -9.41 5.35
CA TYR A 122 1.10 -8.29 5.54
C TYR A 122 -0.14 -8.46 4.68
N VAL A 123 -1.30 -8.19 5.28
CA VAL A 123 -2.61 -8.41 4.67
C VAL A 123 -2.86 -7.33 3.61
N GLY A 124 -2.50 -7.63 2.35
CA GLY A 124 -2.76 -6.74 1.22
C GLY A 124 -4.24 -6.36 1.04
N GLU A 125 -5.16 -7.17 1.60
CA GLU A 125 -6.57 -6.82 1.69
C GLU A 125 -6.81 -5.51 2.44
N ASP A 126 -6.14 -5.27 3.57
CA ASP A 126 -6.31 -4.03 4.32
C ASP A 126 -5.69 -2.84 3.59
N LEU A 127 -4.63 -3.05 2.81
CA LEU A 127 -4.09 -2.00 1.95
C LEU A 127 -5.09 -1.60 0.85
N LEU A 128 -5.83 -2.57 0.29
CA LEU A 128 -6.92 -2.27 -0.65
C LEU A 128 -8.07 -1.55 0.02
N LYS A 129 -8.49 -1.95 1.22
CA LYS A 129 -9.54 -1.25 1.97
C LYS A 129 -9.13 0.18 2.29
N LEU A 130 -7.89 0.40 2.69
CA LEU A 130 -7.35 1.73 2.97
C LEU A 130 -7.35 2.60 1.71
N GLY A 131 -6.81 2.09 0.59
CA GLY A 131 -6.81 2.80 -0.69
C GLY A 131 -8.22 3.14 -1.16
N PHE A 132 -9.17 2.20 -1.04
CA PHE A 132 -10.57 2.46 -1.36
C PHE A 132 -11.17 3.58 -0.49
N ALA A 133 -10.92 3.55 0.82
CA ALA A 133 -11.45 4.55 1.74
C ALA A 133 -10.90 5.95 1.44
N ASP A 134 -9.58 6.05 1.22
CA ASP A 134 -8.91 7.32 0.90
C ASP A 134 -9.38 7.91 -0.44
N MET A 135 -9.38 7.10 -1.50
CA MET A 135 -9.84 7.52 -2.83
C MET A 135 -11.33 7.88 -2.83
N SER A 136 -12.16 7.16 -2.05
CA SER A 136 -13.58 7.50 -1.89
C SER A 136 -13.81 8.82 -1.15
N ALA A 137 -12.87 9.22 -0.28
CA ALA A 137 -12.92 10.50 0.43
C ALA A 137 -12.35 11.66 -0.42
N SER A 138 -11.58 11.35 -1.46
CA SER A 138 -10.96 12.31 -2.37
C SER A 138 -11.91 12.70 -3.51
N ILE A 139 -12.68 13.77 -3.32
CA ILE A 139 -13.65 14.26 -4.30
C ILE A 139 -12.97 15.15 -5.34
N ARG A 140 -13.15 14.82 -6.62
CA ARG A 140 -12.64 15.65 -7.70
C ARG A 140 -13.45 16.94 -7.81
N ALA A 141 -12.75 18.06 -7.95
CA ALA A 141 -13.38 19.38 -8.02
C ALA A 141 -14.20 19.62 -9.30
N ASP A 142 -13.91 18.87 -10.37
CA ASP A 142 -14.57 19.01 -11.68
C ASP A 142 -15.88 18.22 -11.77
N THR A 143 -15.93 17.02 -11.21
CA THR A 143 -17.10 16.13 -11.27
C THR A 143 -17.94 16.13 -9.99
N GLY A 144 -17.34 16.47 -8.85
CA GLY A 144 -17.98 16.31 -7.54
C GLY A 144 -18.09 14.84 -7.10
N GLU A 145 -17.38 13.94 -7.76
CA GLU A 145 -17.37 12.50 -7.48
C GLU A 145 -15.96 12.02 -7.11
N PRO A 146 -15.84 10.93 -6.33
CA PRO A 146 -14.54 10.31 -6.06
C PRO A 146 -13.95 9.69 -7.34
N ASP A 147 -12.62 9.74 -7.45
CA ASP A 147 -11.88 9.08 -8.52
C ASP A 147 -11.49 7.66 -8.07
N LEU A 148 -12.10 6.64 -8.66
CA LEU A 148 -11.84 5.23 -8.33
C LEU A 148 -11.13 4.47 -9.45
N GLU A 149 -10.71 5.14 -10.53
CA GLU A 149 -10.11 4.49 -11.71
C GLU A 149 -8.87 3.67 -11.34
N ASN A 150 -7.96 4.27 -10.58
CA ASN A 150 -6.73 3.62 -10.11
C ASN A 150 -7.00 2.42 -9.19
N PHE A 151 -8.07 2.46 -8.40
CA PHE A 151 -8.48 1.36 -7.54
C PHE A 151 -8.97 0.19 -8.40
N ASP A 152 -9.86 0.45 -9.36
CA ASP A 152 -10.39 -0.56 -10.26
C ASP A 152 -9.28 -1.22 -11.10
N ILE A 153 -8.29 -0.43 -11.57
CA ILE A 153 -7.09 -0.95 -12.24
C ILE A 153 -6.30 -1.90 -11.32
N MET A 154 -5.99 -1.48 -10.08
CA MET A 154 -5.23 -2.32 -9.16
C MET A 154 -5.94 -3.64 -8.88
N VAL A 155 -7.25 -3.58 -8.63
CA VAL A 155 -8.11 -4.76 -8.42
C VAL A 155 -8.05 -5.70 -9.62
N ALA A 156 -8.21 -5.19 -10.84
CA ALA A 156 -8.14 -5.99 -12.05
C ALA A 156 -6.79 -6.72 -12.17
N ARG A 157 -5.69 -6.01 -11.89
CA ARG A 157 -4.33 -6.57 -11.90
C ARG A 157 -4.11 -7.64 -10.85
N ILE A 158 -4.61 -7.44 -9.63
CA ILE A 158 -4.52 -8.45 -8.56
C ILE A 158 -5.29 -9.71 -8.98
N ASN A 159 -6.48 -9.56 -9.56
CA ASN A 159 -7.27 -10.69 -10.03
C ASN A 159 -6.59 -11.44 -11.18
N GLU A 160 -6.00 -10.72 -12.14
CA GLU A 160 -5.23 -11.32 -13.23
C GLU A 160 -4.06 -12.15 -12.68
N LEU A 161 -3.26 -11.59 -11.78
CA LEU A 161 -2.14 -12.29 -11.16
C LEU A 161 -2.58 -13.48 -10.33
N LYS A 162 -3.70 -13.37 -9.62
CA LYS A 162 -4.27 -14.49 -8.88
C LYS A 162 -4.70 -15.63 -9.81
N GLN A 163 -5.29 -15.31 -10.97
CA GLN A 163 -5.66 -16.32 -11.97
C GLN A 163 -4.42 -17.00 -12.58
N LEU A 164 -3.36 -16.23 -12.86
CA LEU A 164 -2.07 -16.75 -13.33
C LEU A 164 -1.36 -17.60 -12.27
N GLY A 165 -1.56 -17.27 -10.98
CA GLY A 165 -0.88 -17.86 -9.83
C GLY A 165 -1.61 -19.00 -9.11
N LYS A 166 -2.85 -19.35 -9.49
CA LYS A 166 -3.69 -20.34 -8.78
C LYS A 166 -3.04 -21.72 -8.56
N ASP A 167 -1.99 -22.05 -9.31
CA ASP A 167 -1.22 -23.30 -9.20
C ASP A 167 0.29 -23.13 -8.92
N ARG A 168 0.77 -21.91 -8.62
CA ARG A 168 2.21 -21.65 -8.40
C ARG A 168 2.49 -21.17 -6.99
N LYS A 169 3.24 -21.96 -6.21
CA LYS A 169 4.17 -21.36 -5.23
C LYS A 169 5.12 -20.49 -6.05
N LEU A 170 5.09 -19.18 -5.82
CA LEU A 170 6.07 -18.28 -6.42
C LEU A 170 7.46 -18.82 -6.05
N PRO A 171 8.32 -19.16 -7.02
CA PRO A 171 9.65 -19.62 -6.69
C PRO A 171 10.37 -18.50 -5.94
N GLU A 172 11.08 -18.88 -4.87
CA GLU A 172 12.00 -17.97 -4.18
C GLU A 172 12.91 -17.30 -5.23
N PRO A 173 13.13 -15.98 -5.14
CA PRO A 173 14.04 -15.30 -6.05
C PRO A 173 15.40 -16.00 -6.06
N LEU A 174 15.88 -16.35 -7.25
CA LEU A 174 17.18 -17.04 -7.40
C LEU A 174 18.34 -16.21 -6.82
N LEU A 175 18.22 -14.89 -6.92
CA LEU A 175 19.17 -13.93 -6.37
C LEU A 175 18.41 -12.73 -5.79
N ASN A 176 18.95 -12.15 -4.73
CA ASN A 176 18.52 -10.88 -4.17
C ASN A 176 19.33 -9.71 -4.76
N GLY A 177 18.88 -8.47 -4.50
CA GLY A 177 19.52 -7.28 -5.08
C GLY A 177 20.98 -7.09 -4.65
N ASN A 178 21.36 -7.51 -3.44
CA ASN A 178 22.73 -7.43 -2.97
C ASN A 178 23.63 -8.42 -3.71
N GLU A 179 23.15 -9.66 -3.93
CA GLU A 179 23.87 -10.68 -4.70
C GLU A 179 24.06 -10.25 -6.16
N VAL A 180 23.03 -9.66 -6.78
CA VAL A 180 23.13 -9.10 -8.14
C VAL A 180 24.18 -7.98 -8.20
N MET A 181 24.18 -7.07 -7.21
CA MET A 181 25.15 -5.99 -7.13
C MET A 181 26.59 -6.51 -6.95
N GLU A 182 26.77 -7.55 -6.14
CA GLU A 182 28.07 -8.16 -5.88
C GLU A 182 28.62 -8.90 -7.11
N ILE A 183 27.82 -9.78 -7.71
CA ILE A 183 28.20 -10.58 -8.88
C ILE A 183 28.54 -9.68 -10.07
N LEU A 184 27.70 -8.68 -10.33
CA LEU A 184 27.84 -7.79 -11.49
C LEU A 184 28.68 -6.53 -11.19
N LYS A 185 29.16 -6.37 -9.95
CA LYS A 185 29.90 -5.20 -9.47
C LYS A 185 29.17 -3.89 -9.79
N MET A 186 27.86 -3.89 -9.57
CA MET A 186 26.97 -2.77 -9.87
C MET A 186 26.63 -1.96 -8.62
N LYS A 187 26.42 -0.66 -8.80
CA LYS A 187 25.85 0.21 -7.77
C LYS A 187 24.32 0.04 -7.74
N PRO A 188 23.67 0.31 -6.58
CA PRO A 188 22.22 0.28 -6.48
C PRO A 188 21.59 1.26 -7.49
N GLY A 189 20.54 0.81 -8.18
CA GLY A 189 19.84 1.61 -9.19
C GLY A 189 18.80 0.81 -9.98
N ALA A 190 18.06 1.49 -10.85
CA ALA A 190 16.95 0.91 -11.63
C ALA A 190 17.33 -0.36 -12.40
N LYS A 191 18.58 -0.43 -12.88
CA LYS A 191 19.12 -1.57 -13.64
C LYS A 191 19.21 -2.85 -12.80
N VAL A 192 19.43 -2.75 -11.49
CA VAL A 192 19.38 -3.92 -10.58
C VAL A 192 17.97 -4.50 -10.54
N GLY A 193 16.95 -3.64 -10.48
CA GLY A 193 15.55 -4.05 -10.50
C GLY A 193 15.06 -4.55 -11.86
N GLU A 194 15.71 -4.17 -12.96
CA GLU A 194 15.49 -4.74 -14.30
C GLU A 194 16.02 -6.18 -14.35
N ILE A 195 17.27 -6.38 -13.90
CA ILE A 195 17.90 -7.70 -13.84
C ILE A 195 17.12 -8.65 -12.94
N LEU A 196 16.75 -8.22 -11.73
CA LEU A 196 15.89 -9.01 -10.83
C LEU A 196 14.52 -9.32 -11.45
N GLY A 197 13.99 -8.44 -12.31
CA GLY A 197 12.75 -8.69 -13.04
C GLY A 197 12.89 -9.80 -14.09
N ASN A 198 14.05 -9.89 -14.75
CA ASN A 198 14.34 -10.92 -15.75
C ASN A 198 14.73 -12.28 -15.15
N LEU A 199 15.07 -12.32 -13.85
CA LEU A 199 15.44 -13.53 -13.12
C LEU A 199 14.26 -14.19 -12.37
N ARG A 200 13.05 -13.63 -12.50
CA ARG A 200 11.81 -14.17 -11.94
C ARG A 200 11.02 -14.92 -13.03
#